data_AF-A0A1B0Z298-F1
#
_entry.id   AF-A0A1B0Z298-F1
#
_cell.length_a   1.000
_cell.length_b   1.000
_cell.length_c   1.000
_cell.angle_alpha   90.00
_cell.angle_beta   90.00
_cell.angle_gamma   90.00
#
_symmetry.space_group_name_H-M   'P 1'
#
loop_
_entity.id
_entity.type
_entity.pdbx_description
1 polymer ?
#
loop_
_entity_poly.entity_id
_entity_poly.type
_entity_poly.pdbx_seq_one_letter_code
_entity_poly.pdbx_strand_id
1 'polypeptide(L)' 'MDKYKSKSVTLRTSTHSLLSDLSKVIVPGFDLSIPNTIDLIVREKINGSMGTKIEGTIDDKETAQKA' A
#
# COMPACT_ATOMS: atom_id res chain seq x y z
N MET A 1 19.65 10.05 -0.47
CA MET A 1 18.77 9.98 -1.67
C MET A 1 17.69 11.03 -1.45
N ASP A 2 17.68 12.11 -2.24
CA ASP A 2 16.75 13.23 -2.03
C ASP A 2 15.29 12.74 -2.10
N LYS A 3 14.58 12.87 -0.98
CA LYS A 3 13.19 12.41 -0.80
C LYS A 3 12.18 13.10 -1.72
N TYR A 4 12.58 14.18 -2.39
CA TYR A 4 11.73 15.05 -3.17
C TYR A 4 12.10 15.14 -4.66
N LYS A 5 13.07 14.35 -5.13
CA LYS A 5 13.45 14.36 -6.55
C LYS A 5 12.51 13.45 -7.35
N SER A 6 11.65 14.07 -8.17
CA SER A 6 10.86 13.36 -9.17
C SER A 6 11.76 12.72 -10.22
N LYS A 7 11.47 11.47 -10.59
CA LYS A 7 12.11 10.79 -11.72
C LYS A 7 11.14 10.71 -12.90
N SER A 8 11.61 11.05 -14.09
CA SER A 8 10.85 10.88 -15.32
C SER A 8 10.91 9.43 -15.77
N VAL A 9 9.76 8.86 -16.12
CA VAL A 9 9.64 7.51 -16.67
C VAL A 9 8.73 7.55 -17.88
N THR A 10 9.09 6.82 -18.92
CA THR A 10 8.25 6.68 -20.11
C THR A 10 7.30 5.51 -19.90
N LEU A 11 6.00 5.77 -20.04
CA LEU A 11 4.95 4.75 -19.97
C LEU A 11 4.44 4.45 -21.38
N ARG A 12 3.95 3.22 -21.59
CA ARG A 12 3.15 2.92 -22.78
C ARG A 12 1.87 3.75 -22.74
N THR A 13 1.39 4.18 -23.89
CA THR A 13 0.17 4.99 -24.00
C THR A 13 -1.02 4.32 -23.32
N SER A 14 -1.20 3.01 -23.51
CA SER A 14 -2.27 2.25 -22.86
C SER A 14 -2.17 2.27 -21.33
N THR A 15 -0.97 2.15 -20.78
CA THR A 15 -0.73 2.23 -19.33
C THR A 15 -1.04 3.63 -18.80
N HIS A 16 -0.64 4.67 -19.52
CA HIS A 16 -0.93 6.05 -19.14
C HIS A 16 -2.44 6.32 -19.13
N SER A 17 -3.18 5.89 -20.15
CA SER A 17 -4.64 6.01 -20.19
C SER A 17 -5.32 5.30 -19.02
N LEU A 18 -4.91 4.07 -18.72
CA LEU A 18 -5.46 3.33 -17.57
C LEU A 18 -5.23 4.04 -16.24
N LEU A 19 -4.04 4.62 -16.03
CA LEU A 19 -3.74 5.40 -14.83
C LEU A 19 -4.55 6.70 -14.75
N SER A 20 -4.82 7.33 -15.90
CA SER A 20 -5.66 8.52 -15.98
C SER A 20 -7.14 8.24 -15.72
N ASP A 21 -7.63 7.05 -16.05
CA ASP A 21 -8.99 6.64 -15.71
C ASP A 21 -9.08 6.23 -14.25
N LEU A 22 -8.07 5.50 -13.76
CA LEU A 22 -7.99 5.09 -12.36
C LEU A 22 -7.91 6.28 -11.40
N SER A 23 -7.22 7.37 -11.78
CA SER A 23 -7.11 8.57 -10.94
C SER A 23 -8.44 9.26 -10.66
N LYS A 24 -9.45 9.03 -11.51
CA LYS A 24 -10.82 9.57 -11.35
C LYS A 24 -11.70 8.68 -10.47
N VAL A 25 -11.41 7.38 -10.46
CA VAL A 25 -12.22 6.37 -9.77
C VAL A 25 -11.78 6.20 -8.32
N ILE A 26 -10.47 6.29 -8.06
CA ILE A 26 -9.90 5.97 -6.75
C ILE A 26 -10.24 6.98 -5.66
N VAL A 27 -10.44 8.26 -6.01
CA VAL A 27 -10.95 9.28 -5.08
C VAL A 27 -12.15 9.99 -5.73
N PRO A 28 -13.39 9.61 -5.37
CA PRO A 28 -14.59 10.25 -5.91
C PRO A 28 -14.58 11.76 -5.65
N GLY A 29 -14.74 12.54 -6.73
CA GLY A 29 -14.81 14.00 -6.67
C GLY A 29 -13.47 14.72 -6.68
N PHE A 30 -12.33 14.01 -6.76
CA PHE A 30 -11.01 14.62 -6.89
C PHE A 30 -10.19 13.97 -8.01
N ASP A 31 -9.70 14.79 -8.93
CA ASP A 31 -8.74 14.36 -9.94
C ASP A 31 -7.33 14.31 -9.36
N LEU A 32 -6.84 13.10 -9.05
CA LEU A 32 -5.45 12.91 -8.63
C LEU A 32 -4.50 12.94 -9.83
N SER A 33 -3.28 13.43 -9.60
CA SER A 33 -2.20 13.25 -10.57
C SER A 33 -1.83 11.76 -10.66
N ILE A 34 -1.31 11.33 -11.82
CA ILE A 34 -0.84 9.95 -12.01
C ILE A 34 0.19 9.53 -10.93
N PRO A 35 1.21 10.34 -10.57
CA PRO A 35 2.13 9.99 -9.49
C PRO A 35 1.44 9.78 -8.14
N ASN A 36 0.50 10.66 -7.76
CA ASN A 36 -0.22 10.55 -6.50
C ASN A 36 -1.14 9.32 -6.48
N THR A 37 -1.73 8.98 -7.63
CA THR A 37 -2.54 7.77 -7.81
C THR A 37 -1.71 6.52 -7.58
N ILE A 38 -0.51 6.45 -8.16
CA ILE A 38 0.44 5.34 -7.95
C ILE A 38 0.82 5.23 -6.48
N ASP A 39 1.21 6.35 -5.85
CA ASP A 39 1.59 6.37 -4.44
C ASP A 39 0.48 5.87 -3.52
N LEU A 40 -0.77 6.27 -3.78
CA LEU A 40 -1.94 5.84 -3.02
C LEU A 40 -2.12 4.32 -3.12
N ILE A 41 -2.18 3.79 -4.35
CA ILE A 41 -2.38 2.35 -4.60
C ILE A 41 -1.26 1.52 -3.96
N VAL A 42 -0.02 1.97 -4.10
CA VAL A 42 1.14 1.27 -3.53
C VAL A 42 1.06 1.27 -2.01
N ARG A 43 0.73 2.41 -1.38
CA ARG A 43 0.56 2.50 0.09
C ARG A 43 -0.58 1.62 0.59
N GLU A 44 -1.74 1.66 -0.07
CA GLU A 44 -2.89 0.81 0.27
C GLU A 44 -2.54 -0.66 0.17
N LYS A 45 -1.84 -1.07 -0.90
CA LYS A 45 -1.45 -2.46 -1.10
C LYS A 45 -0.38 -2.92 -0.12
N ILE A 46 0.62 -2.09 0.19
CA ILE A 46 1.65 -2.41 1.19
C ILE A 46 1.02 -2.53 2.58
N ASN A 47 0.18 -1.57 2.96
CA ASN A 47 -0.48 -1.57 4.28
C ASN A 47 -1.49 -2.71 4.41
N GLY A 48 -2.20 -3.06 3.33
CA GLY A 48 -3.15 -4.18 3.32
C GLY A 48 -2.52 -5.57 3.18
N SER A 49 -1.24 -5.66 2.77
CA SER A 49 -0.50 -6.93 2.63
C SER A 49 0.42 -7.24 3.80
N MET A 50 0.76 -6.25 4.64
CA MET A 50 1.28 -6.51 5.98
C MET A 50 0.11 -6.86 6.91
N GLY A 51 -0.37 -8.09 6.77
CA GLY A 51 -1.27 -8.68 7.76
C GLY A 51 -0.71 -8.47 9.17
N THR A 52 -1.59 -8.04 10.06
CA THR A 52 -1.55 -8.21 11.51
C THR A 52 -0.28 -8.91 12.00
N LYS A 53 0.65 -8.16 12.63
CA LYS A 53 1.49 -8.77 13.64
C LYS A 53 0.53 -9.28 14.71
N ILE A 54 0.22 -10.57 14.68
CA ILE A 54 -0.28 -11.27 15.85
C ILE A 54 0.83 -11.15 16.89
N GLU A 55 0.75 -10.16 17.78
CA GLU A 55 1.41 -10.27 19.08
C GLU A 55 0.75 -11.47 19.76
N GLY A 56 1.40 -12.63 19.64
CA GLY A 56 1.05 -13.78 20.44
C GLY A 56 1.19 -13.38 21.89
N THR A 57 0.07 -13.32 22.61
CA THR A 57 0.10 -13.37 24.07
C THR A 57 0.61 -14.77 24.41
N ILE A 58 1.86 -14.88 24.85
CA ILE A 58 2.35 -16.09 25.49
C ILE A 58 1.58 -16.17 26.81
N ASP A 59 0.54 -17.01 26.86
CA ASP A 59 -0.07 -17.41 28.13
C ASP A 59 0.95 -18.34 28.79
N ASP A 60 1.77 -17.79 29.70
CA ASP A 60 2.67 -18.55 30.55
C ASP A 60 1.85 -19.38 31.56
N LYS A 61 1.08 -20.36 31.08
CA LYS A 61 0.59 -21.44 31.94
C LYS A 61 1.57 -22.59 31.87
N GLU A 62 2.62 -22.38 32.66
CA GLU A 62 3.52 -23.40 33.18
C GLU A 62 2.75 -24.69 33.50
N THR A 63 3.06 -25.73 32.74
CA THR A 63 2.75 -27.12 33.02
C THR A 63 3.28 -27.48 34.41
N ALA A 64 2.39 -27.78 35.34
CA ALA A 64 2.70 -28.60 36.51
C ALA A 64 1.77 -29.83 36.50
N GLN A 65 2.13 -30.84 35.70
CA GLN A 65 1.82 -32.23 36.03
C GLN A 65 2.84 -32.72 37.05
N LYS A 66 2.34 -33.30 38.16
CA LYS A 66 2.93 -34.34 39.05
C LYS A 66 2.24 -34.20 40.41
N ALA A 67 1.78 -35.24 41.10
CA ALA A 67 1.74 -36.68 40.90
C ALA A 67 0.62 -37.23 41.81
#